data_AF-A0A494Z2L7-F1
#
_entry.id   AF-A0A494Z2L7-F1
#
_cell.length_a   1.000
_cell.length_b   1.000
_cell.length_c   1.000
_cell.angle_alpha   90.00
_cell.angle_beta   90.00
_cell.angle_gamma   90.00
#
_symmetry.space_group_name_H-M   'P 1'
#
loop_
_entity.id
_entity.type
_entity.pdbx_description
1 polymer ?
#
loop_
_entity_poly.entity_id
_entity_poly.type
_entity_poly.pdbx_seq_one_letter_code
_entity_poly.pdbx_strand_id
1 'polypeptide(L)'
;MAIIRVEKNQNYVVLDRGLLNDARLSWKAKGILAYMLSMPDDWVFYVEELMKHGADGEKSFRSGFNELKKIGYLERFPVYENHQIVKWETIVYEVPQNLLAQNVQEGNSNPPSINQKKEALLNTDFKLNTELLNTDIKDIV
;
A
#
# COMPACT_ATOMS: atom_id res chain seq x y z
N MET A 1 -27.82 -32.31 16.34
CA MET A 1 -27.46 -30.86 16.35
C MET A 1 -25.99 -30.77 16.02
N ALA A 2 -25.63 -30.13 14.89
CA ALA A 2 -24.23 -29.98 14.48
C ALA A 2 -23.80 -28.53 14.63
N ILE A 3 -22.73 -28.30 15.39
CA ILE A 3 -22.06 -27.01 15.45
C ILE A 3 -21.03 -27.01 14.32
N ILE A 4 -21.26 -26.21 13.27
CA ILE A 4 -20.21 -25.86 12.30
C ILE A 4 -19.39 -24.76 12.95
N ARG A 5 -18.26 -25.13 13.56
CA ARG A 5 -17.22 -24.15 13.91
C ARG A 5 -16.29 -24.04 12.72
N VAL A 6 -16.31 -22.87 12.07
CA VAL A 6 -15.26 -22.47 11.12
C VAL A 6 -13.95 -22.42 11.91
N GLU A 7 -12.98 -23.25 11.55
CA GLU A 7 -11.60 -23.06 11.96
C GLU A 7 -11.16 -21.68 11.47
N LYS A 8 -11.02 -20.72 12.40
CA LYS A 8 -10.34 -19.47 12.08
C LYS A 8 -8.84 -19.78 12.01
N ASN A 9 -8.36 -20.14 10.82
CA ASN A 9 -6.95 -20.02 10.51
C ASN A 9 -6.61 -18.53 10.62
N GLN A 10 -5.81 -18.15 11.62
CA GLN A 10 -5.36 -16.77 11.85
C GLN A 10 -4.35 -16.28 10.79
N ASN A 11 -4.34 -16.89 9.61
CA ASN A 11 -3.39 -16.64 8.52
C ASN A 11 -4.12 -16.11 7.29
N TYR A 12 -4.83 -14.99 7.46
CA TYR A 12 -5.45 -14.25 6.38
C TYR A 12 -5.05 -12.78 6.47
N VAL A 13 -5.01 -12.13 5.31
CA VAL A 13 -4.71 -10.71 5.19
C VAL A 13 -6.00 -9.98 4.90
N VAL A 14 -6.24 -8.89 5.61
CA VAL A 14 -7.31 -7.95 5.28
C VAL A 14 -6.70 -6.92 4.35
N LEU A 15 -7.26 -6.80 3.16
CA LEU A 15 -6.77 -5.90 2.10
C LEU A 15 -7.87 -4.92 1.70
N ASP A 16 -7.48 -3.69 1.37
CA ASP A 16 -8.41 -2.73 0.78
C ASP A 16 -8.97 -3.26 -0.56
N ARG A 17 -10.28 -3.07 -0.78
CA ARG A 17 -10.94 -3.56 -2.00
C ARG A 17 -10.55 -2.74 -3.23
N GLY A 18 -10.13 -1.50 -3.05
CA GLY A 18 -9.70 -0.60 -4.12
C GLY A 18 -8.55 -1.18 -4.92
N LEU A 19 -7.56 -1.78 -4.27
CA LEU A 19 -6.41 -2.38 -4.96
C LEU A 19 -6.80 -3.54 -5.89
N LEU A 20 -7.80 -4.34 -5.50
CA LEU A 20 -8.32 -5.45 -6.30
C LEU A 20 -9.22 -4.97 -7.43
N ASN A 21 -9.92 -3.85 -7.23
CA ASN A 21 -10.84 -3.26 -8.20
C ASN A 21 -10.17 -2.26 -9.16
N ASP A 22 -8.91 -1.90 -8.95
CA ASP A 22 -8.19 -1.00 -9.85
C ASP A 22 -7.97 -1.67 -11.22
N ALA A 23 -8.62 -1.10 -12.24
CA ALA A 23 -8.53 -1.60 -13.62
C ALA A 23 -7.20 -1.27 -14.29
N ARG A 24 -6.41 -0.35 -13.72
CA ARG A 24 -5.08 0.01 -14.22
C ARG A 24 -4.03 -1.05 -13.90
N LEU A 25 -4.31 -1.92 -12.92
CA LEU A 25 -3.45 -3.00 -12.49
C LEU A 25 -3.77 -4.32 -13.21
N SER A 26 -2.73 -4.93 -13.75
CA SER A 26 -2.71 -6.30 -14.21
C SER A 26 -2.83 -7.28 -13.04
N TRP A 27 -3.34 -8.48 -13.31
CA TRP A 27 -3.49 -9.52 -12.28
C TRP A 27 -2.17 -9.89 -11.59
N LYS A 28 -1.05 -9.89 -12.33
CA LYS A 28 0.29 -10.06 -11.75
C LYS A 28 0.63 -8.95 -10.75
N ALA A 29 0.34 -7.69 -11.08
CA ALA A 29 0.64 -6.55 -10.21
C ALA A 29 -0.23 -6.60 -8.94
N LYS A 30 -1.51 -6.97 -9.06
CA LYS A 30 -2.41 -7.20 -7.91
C LYS A 30 -1.89 -8.31 -6.99
N GLY A 31 -1.44 -9.43 -7.56
CA GLY A 31 -0.87 -10.54 -6.79
C GLY A 31 0.41 -10.14 -6.05
N ILE A 32 1.32 -9.42 -6.72
CA ILE A 32 2.54 -8.91 -6.10
C ILE A 32 2.21 -7.95 -4.95
N LEU A 33 1.30 -7.00 -5.17
CA LEU A 33 0.89 -6.04 -4.14
C LEU A 33 0.25 -6.73 -2.92
N ALA A 34 -0.66 -7.67 -3.15
CA ALA A 34 -1.29 -8.45 -2.09
C ALA A 34 -0.26 -9.26 -1.28
N TYR A 35 0.74 -9.85 -1.94
CA TYR A 35 1.83 -10.53 -1.25
C TYR A 35 2.68 -9.55 -0.43
N MET A 36 3.01 -8.39 -0.99
CA MET A 36 3.79 -7.37 -0.27
C MET A 36 3.07 -6.85 0.98
N LEU A 37 1.75 -6.64 0.90
CA LEU A 37 0.92 -6.21 2.04
C LEU A 37 0.66 -7.32 3.06
N SER A 38 0.94 -8.58 2.72
CA SER A 38 0.82 -9.72 3.65
C SER A 38 2.01 -9.87 4.60
N MET A 39 3.13 -9.22 4.29
CA MET A 39 4.36 -9.33 5.06
C MET A 39 4.32 -8.41 6.28
N PRO A 40 5.07 -8.74 7.35
CA PRO A 40 5.11 -7.93 8.57
C PRO A 40 5.70 -6.54 8.30
N ASP A 41 5.33 -5.56 9.13
CA ASP A 41 5.72 -4.15 8.96
C ASP A 41 7.25 -3.92 8.96
N ASP A 42 8.01 -4.75 9.67
CA ASP A 42 9.48 -4.68 9.73
C ASP A 42 10.18 -5.33 8.52
N TRP A 43 9.43 -5.78 7.52
CA TRP A 43 9.99 -6.50 6.38
C TRP A 43 10.77 -5.59 5.44
N VAL A 44 12.02 -5.98 5.14
CA VAL A 44 12.85 -5.29 4.14
C VAL A 44 12.68 -5.95 2.78
N PHE A 45 12.09 -5.22 1.82
CA PHE A 45 11.79 -5.75 0.50
C PHE A 45 13.03 -5.86 -0.42
N TYR A 46 13.59 -7.06 -0.49
CA TYR A 46 14.56 -7.42 -1.52
C TYR A 46 13.84 -8.01 -2.74
N VAL A 47 13.94 -7.34 -3.88
CA VAL A 47 13.32 -7.78 -5.15
C VAL A 47 13.75 -9.20 -5.53
N GLU A 48 15.02 -9.52 -5.35
CA GLU A 48 15.58 -10.84 -5.65
C GLU A 48 15.00 -11.94 -4.76
N GLU A 49 14.65 -11.61 -3.52
CA GLU A 49 14.05 -12.55 -2.58
C GLU A 49 12.57 -12.76 -2.90
N LEU A 50 11.82 -11.68 -3.11
CA LEU A 50 10.43 -11.70 -3.56
C LEU A 50 10.24 -12.57 -4.82
N MET A 51 11.18 -12.47 -5.76
CA MET A 51 11.17 -13.27 -6.99
C MET A 51 11.31 -14.77 -6.75
N LYS A 52 11.96 -15.22 -5.67
CA LYS A 52 12.12 -16.65 -5.35
C LYS A 52 10.83 -17.28 -4.79
N HIS A 53 9.91 -16.46 -4.27
CA HIS A 53 8.65 -16.93 -3.72
C HIS A 53 7.56 -17.15 -4.77
N GLY A 54 7.74 -16.61 -5.99
CA GLY A 54 6.81 -16.77 -7.10
C GLY A 54 7.22 -17.86 -8.08
N ALA A 55 6.24 -18.53 -8.70
CA ALA A 55 6.48 -19.38 -9.87
C ALA A 55 6.70 -18.54 -11.16
N ASP A 56 6.41 -17.25 -11.10
CA ASP A 56 6.59 -16.30 -12.19
C ASP A 56 8.07 -16.05 -12.49
N GLY A 57 8.39 -15.93 -13.78
CA GLY A 57 9.73 -15.55 -14.20
C GLY A 57 10.08 -14.09 -13.85
N GLU A 58 11.37 -13.80 -13.70
CA GLU A 58 11.91 -12.47 -13.37
C GLU A 58 11.29 -11.33 -14.18
N LYS A 59 11.16 -11.53 -15.49
CA LYS A 59 10.60 -10.51 -16.38
C LYS A 59 9.14 -10.19 -16.05
N SER A 60 8.35 -11.20 -15.69
CA SER A 60 6.95 -11.04 -15.28
C SER A 60 6.89 -10.22 -13.99
N PHE A 61 7.66 -10.62 -12.98
CA PHE A 61 7.73 -9.92 -11.70
C PHE A 61 8.14 -8.45 -11.87
N ARG A 62 9.26 -8.20 -12.55
CA ARG A 62 9.76 -6.82 -12.80
C ARG A 62 8.74 -5.96 -13.55
N SER A 63 8.02 -6.54 -14.51
CA SER A 63 6.97 -5.82 -15.22
C SER A 63 5.82 -5.42 -14.30
N GLY A 64 5.39 -6.30 -13.38
CA GLY A 64 4.35 -6.01 -12.39
C GLY A 64 4.82 -4.99 -11.36
N PHE A 65 6.06 -5.12 -10.88
CA PHE A 65 6.67 -4.20 -9.95
C PHE A 65 6.77 -2.77 -10.51
N ASN A 66 7.20 -2.62 -11.77
CA ASN A 66 7.26 -1.32 -12.44
C ASN A 66 5.89 -0.68 -12.64
N GLU A 67 4.87 -1.50 -12.87
CA GLU A 67 3.49 -1.07 -13.01
C GLU A 67 2.94 -0.49 -11.70
N LEU A 68 3.19 -1.17 -10.57
CA LEU A 68 2.87 -0.69 -9.23
C LEU A 68 3.53 0.66 -8.93
N LYS A 69 4.83 0.78 -9.26
CA LYS A 69 5.58 2.02 -9.11
C LYS A 69 4.97 3.16 -9.94
N LYS A 70 4.59 2.88 -11.19
CA LYS A 70 4.03 3.87 -12.11
C LYS A 70 2.67 4.40 -11.63
N ILE A 71 1.83 3.52 -11.09
CA ILE A 71 0.47 3.89 -10.64
C ILE A 71 0.50 4.54 -9.25
N GLY A 72 1.53 4.28 -8.46
CA GLY A 72 1.74 4.92 -7.15
C GLY A 72 1.44 4.04 -5.95
N TYR A 73 1.31 2.73 -6.15
CA TYR A 73 1.18 1.77 -5.04
C TYR A 73 2.53 1.44 -4.38
N LEU A 74 3.63 1.77 -5.05
CA LEU A 74 4.97 1.45 -4.59
C LEU A 74 5.92 2.60 -4.82
N GLU A 75 6.72 2.89 -3.82
CA GLU A 75 7.82 3.83 -3.88
C GLU A 75 9.12 3.13 -3.48
N ARG A 76 10.21 3.42 -4.17
CA ARG A 76 11.52 2.83 -3.89
C ARG A 76 12.59 3.89 -4.01
N PHE A 77 13.32 4.12 -2.91
CA PHE A 77 14.35 5.14 -2.81
C PHE A 77 15.65 4.57 -2.23
N PRO A 78 16.80 5.11 -2.66
CA PRO A 78 18.08 4.78 -2.06
C PRO A 78 18.24 5.48 -0.71
N VAL A 79 18.72 4.74 0.29
CA VAL A 79 19.17 5.30 1.56
C VAL A 79 20.66 5.54 1.48
N TYR A 80 21.05 6.79 1.74
CA TYR A 80 22.42 7.22 1.72
C TYR A 80 22.99 7.28 3.14
N GLU A 81 24.16 6.68 3.36
CA GLU A 81 25.02 7.00 4.49
C GLU A 81 26.36 7.48 3.94
N ASN A 82 26.88 8.59 4.46
CA ASN A 82 28.18 9.15 4.03
C ASN A 82 28.32 9.31 2.50
N HIS A 83 27.26 9.77 1.83
CA HIS A 83 27.18 9.92 0.35
C HIS A 83 27.32 8.61 -0.44
N GLN A 84 27.18 7.45 0.20
CA GLN A 84 27.15 6.15 -0.45
C GLN A 84 25.77 5.51 -0.27
N ILE A 85 25.27 4.85 -1.31
CA ILE A 85 24.02 4.09 -1.23
C ILE A 85 24.30 2.84 -0.40
N VAL A 86 23.70 2.77 0.78
CA VAL A 86 23.86 1.62 1.69
C VAL A 86 22.78 0.58 1.43
N LYS A 87 21.54 1.03 1.25
CA LYS A 87 20.40 0.13 1.01
C LYS A 87 19.34 0.81 0.16
N TRP A 88 18.44 -0.02 -0.36
CA TRP A 88 17.22 0.45 -1.01
C TRP A 88 16.04 0.15 -0.10
N GLU A 89 15.26 1.18 0.20
CA GLU A 89 14.00 1.02 0.93
C GLU A 89 12.83 1.08 -0.04
N THR A 90 11.77 0.36 0.30
CA THR A 90 10.55 0.28 -0.50
C THR A 90 9.36 0.50 0.42
N ILE A 91 8.53 1.49 0.08
CA ILE A 91 7.26 1.76 0.76
C ILE A 91 6.14 1.26 -0.14
N VAL A 92 5.20 0.52 0.46
CA VAL A 92 4.04 -0.05 -0.21
C VAL A 92 2.79 0.60 0.38
N TYR A 93 1.90 1.06 -0.49
CA TYR A 93 0.67 1.73 -0.10
C TYR A 93 -0.55 0.87 -0.47
N GLU A 94 -1.58 0.84 0.38
CA GLU A 94 -2.86 0.20 0.04
C GLU A 94 -3.67 1.01 -0.98
N VAL A 95 -3.48 2.33 -0.98
CA VAL A 95 -4.15 3.30 -1.86
C VAL A 95 -3.09 4.00 -2.70
N PRO A 96 -3.31 4.17 -4.02
CA PRO A 96 -2.29 4.71 -4.91
C PRO A 96 -2.01 6.18 -4.58
N GLN A 97 -0.74 6.50 -4.38
CA GLN A 97 -0.27 7.85 -4.16
C GLN A 97 0.04 8.56 -5.49
N ASN A 98 -0.19 9.87 -5.57
CA ASN A 98 0.23 10.63 -6.75
C ASN A 98 1.74 10.92 -6.69
N LEU A 99 2.55 9.88 -6.94
CA LEU A 99 4.01 9.95 -6.88
C LEU A 99 4.62 10.73 -8.07
N LEU A 100 3.83 10.99 -9.13
CA LEU A 100 4.28 11.74 -10.31
C LEU A 100 4.42 13.25 -10.02
N ALA A 101 3.77 13.77 -8.98
CA ALA A 101 3.89 15.18 -8.61
C ALA A 101 5.11 15.48 -7.71
N GLN A 102 5.72 14.46 -7.09
CA GLN A 102 6.78 14.65 -6.10
C GLN A 102 8.21 14.51 -6.67
N ASN A 103 8.36 13.93 -7.86
CA ASN A 103 9.69 13.68 -8.47
C ASN A 103 10.19 14.80 -9.43
N VAL A 104 9.67 16.03 -9.33
CA VAL A 104 10.10 17.18 -10.17
C VAL A 104 11.01 18.17 -9.42
N GLN A 105 11.38 17.93 -8.16
CA GLN A 105 12.29 18.82 -7.45
C GLN A 105 13.37 18.04 -6.71
N GLU A 106 14.43 17.64 -7.43
CA GLU A 106 15.78 17.62 -6.86
C GLU A 106 16.81 17.76 -7.99
N GLY A 107 17.02 19.03 -8.35
CA GLY A 107 18.04 19.50 -9.28
C GLY A 107 18.39 20.95 -8.96
N ASN A 108 19.32 21.11 -8.01
CA ASN A 108 20.11 22.32 -7.69
C ASN A 108 19.50 23.44 -6.81
N SER A 109 20.11 23.56 -5.62
CA SER A 109 20.50 24.78 -4.87
C SER A 109 19.43 25.76 -4.32
N ASN A 110 19.51 25.90 -2.99
CA ASN A 110 19.03 26.96 -2.08
C ASN A 110 17.56 26.90 -1.60
N PRO A 111 17.31 27.15 -0.29
CA PRO A 111 15.99 27.02 0.31
C PRO A 111 15.14 28.27 0.08
N PRO A 112 13.90 28.17 -0.43
CA PRO A 112 12.93 29.24 -0.31
C PRO A 112 11.83 28.85 0.66
N SER A 113 11.86 29.52 1.81
CA SER A 113 10.74 30.07 2.58
C SER A 113 9.33 29.49 2.32
N ILE A 114 8.78 28.88 3.36
CA ILE A 114 7.36 28.58 3.51
C ILE A 114 6.57 29.88 3.42
N ASN A 115 5.99 30.17 2.25
CA ASN A 115 4.93 31.14 2.11
C ASN A 115 3.61 30.41 1.88
N GLN A 116 2.89 30.33 2.99
CA GLN A 116 1.50 29.95 3.15
C GLN A 116 0.62 30.68 2.11
N LYS A 117 0.05 29.95 1.15
CA LYS A 117 -1.15 30.40 0.44
C LYS A 117 -2.25 29.36 0.56
N LYS A 118 -3.13 29.64 1.51
CA LYS A 118 -4.42 29.03 1.76
C LYS A 118 -5.39 29.58 0.72
N GLU A 119 -5.90 28.75 -0.19
CA GLU A 119 -7.17 29.03 -0.88
C GLU A 119 -8.09 27.80 -0.72
N ALA A 120 -9.30 28.12 -0.25
CA ALA A 120 -10.33 27.27 0.34
C ALA A 120 -11.02 26.36 -0.70
N LEU A 121 -11.15 25.06 -0.41
CA LEU A 121 -12.33 24.34 0.13
C LEU A 121 -13.32 23.87 -0.94
N LEU A 122 -13.65 22.57 -0.91
CA LEU A 122 -15.04 22.08 -0.97
C LEU A 122 -15.14 20.68 -0.32
N ASN A 123 -15.48 20.72 0.97
CA ASN A 123 -16.31 19.81 1.76
C ASN A 123 -16.60 18.40 1.21
N THR A 124 -16.16 17.39 1.95
CA THR A 124 -17.05 16.28 2.32
C THR A 124 -16.67 15.82 3.74
N ASP A 125 -17.65 15.87 4.63
CA ASP A 125 -17.55 15.44 6.03
C ASP A 125 -16.97 14.03 6.15
N PHE A 126 -15.76 13.91 6.69
CA PHE A 126 -15.33 12.66 7.32
C PHE A 126 -15.94 12.61 8.73
N LYS A 127 -17.22 12.21 8.81
CA LYS A 127 -17.77 11.70 10.06
C LYS A 127 -17.22 10.28 10.27
N LEU A 128 -16.31 10.15 11.22
CA LEU A 128 -15.99 8.90 11.89
C LEU A 128 -17.26 8.36 12.55
N ASN A 129 -17.91 7.37 11.93
CA ASN A 129 -18.92 6.56 12.61
C ASN A 129 -18.21 5.39 13.30
N THR A 130 -17.72 5.65 14.50
CA THR A 130 -17.57 4.63 15.54
C THR A 130 -18.80 4.74 16.45
N GLU A 131 -19.39 3.60 16.80
CA GLU A 131 -20.57 3.39 17.68
C GLU A 131 -21.91 3.53 16.91
N LEU A 132 -22.76 2.51 16.73
CA LEU A 132 -23.33 1.58 17.72
C LEU A 132 -23.83 0.29 17.03
N LEU A 133 -23.38 -0.88 17.49
CA LEU A 133 -24.13 -2.14 17.37
C LEU A 133 -24.34 -2.70 18.78
N ASN A 134 -25.14 -1.98 19.57
CA ASN A 134 -25.85 -2.57 20.71
C ASN A 134 -27.31 -2.72 20.29
N THR A 135 -27.62 -3.82 19.60
CA THR A 135 -28.99 -4.29 19.50
C THR A 135 -29.25 -5.13 20.74
N ASP A 136 -29.83 -4.48 21.74
CA ASP A 136 -30.45 -5.14 22.89
C ASP A 136 -31.58 -6.03 22.35
N ILE A 137 -31.46 -7.34 22.56
CA ILE A 137 -32.57 -8.29 22.42
C ILE A 137 -32.86 -8.76 23.84
N LYS A 138 -33.96 -8.24 24.39
CA LYS A 138 -34.82 -8.74 25.49
C LYS A 138 -35.94 -7.69 25.61
N ASP A 139 -37.23 -7.97 25.46
CA ASP A 139 -38.01 -9.15 25.80
C ASP A 139 -39.24 -9.27 24.87
N ILE A 140 -39.50 -10.48 24.38
CA ILE A 140 -40.83 -10.93 23.97
C ILE A 140 -41.20 -12.03 24.97
N VAL A 141 -42.01 -11.71 25.97
CA VAL A 141 -43.16 -12.47 26.50
C VAL A 141 -44.07 -11.48 27.23
#